data_AF-A0A3B9Y291-F1
#
_entry.id   AF-A0A3B9Y291-F1
#
_cell.length_a   1.000
_cell.length_b   1.000
_cell.length_c   1.000
_cell.angle_alpha   90.00
_cell.angle_beta   90.00
_cell.angle_gamma   90.00
#
_symmetry.space_group_name_H-M   'P 1'
#
loop_
_entity.id
_entity.type
_entity.pdbx_description
1 polymer ?
#
loop_
_entity_poly.entity_id
_entity_poly.type
_entity_poly.pdbx_seq_one_letter_code
_entity_poly.pdbx_strand_id
1 'polypeptide(L)'
;HLPQIAAFADTHYNVSKQIFDERTVTIVNELRPEQRVREIAHIMGGNVTEYSMKSAEEMLARAFLWKENFARNMQEKAKDFII
;
A
#
# COMPACT_ATOMS: atom_id res chain seq x y z
N HIS A 1 -4.57 -5.25 -6.87
CA HIS A 1 -5.61 -6.29 -6.67
C HIS A 1 -5.24 -7.26 -5.54
N LEU A 2 -3.96 -7.57 -5.31
CA LEU A 2 -3.54 -8.26 -4.09
C LEU A 2 -3.20 -7.23 -3.01
N PRO A 3 -3.94 -7.19 -1.88
CA PRO A 3 -3.69 -6.23 -0.83
C PRO A 3 -2.34 -6.50 -0.14
N GLN A 4 -1.94 -7.78 -0.05
CA GLN A 4 -0.65 -8.15 0.55
C GLN A 4 0.53 -7.55 -0.21
N ILE A 5 0.47 -7.51 -1.55
CA ILE A 5 1.54 -6.90 -2.36
C ILE A 5 1.46 -5.38 -2.28
N ALA A 6 0.25 -4.81 -2.41
CA ALA A 6 0.04 -3.36 -2.36
C ALA A 6 0.46 -2.74 -1.00
N ALA A 7 0.39 -3.51 0.09
CA ALA A 7 0.83 -3.08 1.41
C ALA A 7 2.35 -2.78 1.47
N PHE A 8 3.18 -3.42 0.64
CA PHE A 8 4.64 -3.20 0.63
C PHE A 8 5.10 -2.05 -0.26
N ALA A 9 4.22 -1.49 -1.10
CA ALA A 9 4.57 -0.42 -2.03
C ALA A 9 5.14 0.81 -1.32
N ASP A 10 6.17 1.43 -1.90
CA ASP A 10 6.65 2.74 -1.42
C ASP A 10 5.62 3.83 -1.73
N THR A 11 5.15 3.84 -2.97
CA THR A 11 4.08 4.72 -3.44
C THR A 11 2.90 3.88 -3.93
N HIS A 12 1.67 4.29 -3.60
CA HIS A 12 0.46 3.59 -4.01
C HIS A 12 -0.38 4.52 -4.90
N TYR A 13 -0.70 4.06 -6.11
CA TYR A 13 -1.60 4.78 -7.02
C TYR A 13 -2.94 4.07 -7.14
N ASN A 14 -4.03 4.83 -7.18
CA ASN A 14 -5.33 4.33 -7.62
C ASN A 14 -5.50 4.64 -9.11
N VAL A 15 -6.00 3.65 -9.84
CA VAL A 15 -6.36 3.77 -11.26
C VAL A 15 -7.86 3.64 -11.37
N SER A 16 -8.51 4.67 -11.89
CA SER A 16 -9.97 4.69 -12.08
C SER A 16 -10.34 5.11 -13.50
N LYS A 17 -11.57 4.82 -13.90
CA LYS A 17 -12.14 5.26 -15.17
C LYS A 17 -13.19 6.31 -14.89
N GLN A 18 -13.18 7.39 -15.68
CA GLN A 18 -14.20 8.43 -15.66
C GLN A 18 -14.69 8.70 -17.07
N ILE A 19 -15.93 9.17 -17.22
CA ILE A 19 -16.47 9.62 -18.50
C ILE A 19 -16.27 11.13 -18.58
N PHE A 20 -15.58 11.58 -19.61
CA PHE A 20 -15.42 12.99 -19.94
C PHE A 20 -15.75 13.17 -21.42
N ASP A 21 -16.73 14.03 -21.73
CA ASP A 21 -17.17 14.30 -23.10
C ASP A 21 -17.45 13.02 -23.92
N GLU A 22 -18.33 12.16 -23.37
CA GLU A 22 -18.71 10.85 -23.93
C GLU A 22 -17.58 9.84 -24.13
N ARG A 23 -16.35 10.14 -23.68
CA ARG A 23 -15.19 9.24 -23.77
C ARG A 23 -14.76 8.75 -22.40
N THR A 24 -14.41 7.47 -22.33
CA THR A 24 -13.79 6.91 -21.11
C THR A 24 -12.34 7.33 -21.04
N VAL A 25 -11.98 8.06 -19.98
CA VAL A 25 -10.61 8.43 -19.65
C VAL A 25 -10.12 7.64 -18.44
N THR A 26 -8.82 7.32 -18.44
CA THR A 26 -8.16 6.70 -17.28
C THR A 26 -7.51 7.78 -16.43
N ILE A 27 -7.82 7.78 -15.14
CA ILE A 27 -7.25 8.68 -14.16
C ILE A 27 -6.33 7.87 -13.25
N VAL A 28 -5.11 8.38 -13.04
CA VAL A 28 -4.11 7.80 -12.15
C VAL A 28 -3.79 8.83 -11.08
N ASN A 29 -4.04 8.49 -9.82
CA ASN A 29 -3.80 9.40 -8.69
C ASN A 29 -2.93 8.71 -7.65
N GLU A 30 -1.91 9.41 -7.16
CA GLU A 30 -1.18 8.97 -5.97
C GLU A 30 -2.08 9.04 -4.74
N LEU A 31 -2.02 8.01 -3.90
CA LEU A 31 -2.79 7.90 -2.67
C LEU A 31 -1.98 8.40 -1.49
N ARG A 32 -2.56 9.35 -0.75
CA ARG A 32 -2.08 9.74 0.58
C ARG A 32 -2.27 8.58 1.59
N PRO A 33 -1.55 8.59 2.73
CA PRO A 33 -1.62 7.51 3.71
C PRO A 33 -3.04 7.09 4.12
N GLU A 34 -3.95 8.05 4.35
CA GLU A 34 -5.33 7.74 4.78
C GLU A 34 -6.14 7.11 3.64
N GLN A 35 -5.90 7.55 2.41
CA GLN A 35 -6.54 6.99 1.22
C GLN A 35 -6.02 5.57 0.93
N ARG A 36 -4.74 5.33 1.23
CA ARG A 36 -4.10 4.02 1.09
C ARG A 36 -4.74 2.98 2.00
N VAL A 37 -5.09 3.33 3.25
CA VAL A 37 -5.81 2.41 4.15
C VAL A 37 -7.16 2.01 3.55
N ARG A 38 -7.94 2.99 3.08
CA ARG A 38 -9.23 2.72 2.43
C ARG A 38 -9.10 1.84 1.20
N GLU A 39 -8.11 2.09 0.35
CA GLU A 39 -7.88 1.30 -0.85
C GLU A 39 -7.50 -0.16 -0.52
N ILE A 40 -6.63 -0.36 0.49
CA ILE A 40 -6.28 -1.72 0.94
C ILE A 40 -7.52 -2.44 1.48
N ALA A 41 -8.34 -1.76 2.31
CA ALA A 41 -9.59 -2.32 2.80
C ALA A 41 -10.56 -2.69 1.66
N HIS A 42 -10.68 -1.81 0.66
CA HIS A 42 -11.48 -2.04 -0.54
C HIS A 42 -11.00 -3.26 -1.33
N ILE A 43 -9.68 -3.38 -1.56
CA ILE A 43 -9.09 -4.51 -2.28
C ILE A 43 -9.26 -5.84 -1.50
N MET A 44 -9.29 -5.80 -0.16
CA MET A 44 -9.44 -6.99 0.69
C MET A 44 -10.84 -7.60 0.65
N GLY A 45 -11.89 -6.77 0.64
CA GLY A 45 -13.27 -7.26 0.86
C GLY A 45 -14.34 -6.60 -0.02
N GLY A 46 -13.95 -5.73 -0.96
CA GLY A 46 -14.85 -4.94 -1.80
C GLY A 46 -15.53 -3.80 -1.03
N ASN A 47 -16.24 -4.12 0.05
CA ASN A 47 -16.93 -3.12 0.87
C ASN A 47 -16.03 -2.61 2.00
N VAL A 48 -15.89 -1.29 2.08
CA VAL A 48 -15.15 -0.64 3.17
C VAL A 48 -16.05 -0.54 4.40
N THR A 49 -15.70 -1.31 5.41
CA THR A 49 -16.28 -1.30 6.77
C THR A 49 -15.22 -0.91 7.79
N GLU A 50 -15.63 -0.57 9.01
CA GLU A 50 -14.71 -0.29 10.12
C GLU A 50 -13.75 -1.47 10.39
N TYR A 51 -14.25 -2.71 10.38
CA TYR A 51 -13.43 -3.90 10.55
C TYR A 51 -12.40 -4.09 9.43
N SER A 52 -12.80 -3.83 8.17
CA SER A 52 -11.87 -3.92 7.04
C SER A 52 -10.80 -2.82 7.08
N MET A 53 -11.14 -1.62 7.56
CA MET A 53 -10.20 -0.52 7.75
C MET A 53 -9.16 -0.90 8.80
N LYS A 54 -9.60 -1.40 9.97
CA LYS A 54 -8.68 -1.86 11.01
C LYS A 54 -7.75 -2.98 10.54
N SER A 55 -8.30 -3.95 9.80
CA SER A 55 -7.49 -5.02 9.21
C SER A 55 -6.45 -4.50 8.20
N ALA A 56 -6.82 -3.48 7.41
CA ALA A 56 -5.92 -2.83 6.47
C ALA A 56 -4.80 -2.04 7.17
N GLU A 57 -5.12 -1.32 8.25
CA GLU A 57 -4.15 -0.63 9.09
C GLU A 57 -3.12 -1.60 9.67
N GLU A 58 -3.58 -2.72 10.23
CA GLU A 58 -2.69 -3.78 10.76
C GLU A 58 -1.82 -4.41 9.67
N MET A 59 -2.33 -4.56 8.44
CA MET A 59 -1.56 -5.06 7.30
C MET A 59 -0.46 -4.08 6.89
N LEU A 60 -0.79 -2.79 6.77
CA LEU A 60 0.16 -1.74 6.42
C LEU A 60 1.24 -1.57 7.50
N ALA A 61 0.86 -1.61 8.77
CA ALA A 61 1.79 -1.56 9.89
C ALA A 61 2.78 -2.73 9.88
N ARG A 62 2.31 -3.96 9.64
CA ARG A 62 3.18 -5.14 9.50
C ARG A 62 4.14 -5.02 8.33
N ALA A 63 3.67 -4.54 7.18
CA ALA A 63 4.53 -4.32 6.02
C ALA A 63 5.60 -3.26 6.29
N PHE A 64 5.23 -2.16 6.95
CA PHE A 64 6.16 -1.10 7.37
C PHE A 64 7.25 -1.64 8.30
N LEU A 65 6.87 -2.30 9.40
CA LEU A 65 7.81 -2.88 10.36
C LEU A 65 8.73 -3.91 9.71
N TRP A 66 8.21 -4.71 8.79
CA TRP A 66 9.03 -5.66 8.02
C TRP A 66 10.09 -4.93 7.19
N LYS A 67 9.71 -3.87 6.47
CA LYS A 67 10.64 -3.08 5.64
C LYS A 67 11.72 -2.41 6.48
N GLU A 68 11.34 -1.86 7.64
CA GLU A 68 12.27 -1.23 8.58
C GLU A 68 13.29 -2.26 9.12
N ASN A 69 12.81 -3.41 9.60
CA ASN A 69 13.67 -4.50 10.07
C ASN A 69 14.59 -5.03 8.98
N PHE A 70 14.06 -5.19 7.76
CA PHE A 70 14.85 -5.64 6.62
C PHE A 70 15.99 -4.67 6.29
N ALA A 71 15.70 -3.37 6.24
CA ALA A 71 16.70 -2.34 5.99
C ALA A 71 17.79 -2.28 7.07
N ARG A 72 17.39 -2.36 8.35
CA ARG A 72 18.32 -2.42 9.49
C ARG A 72 19.25 -3.64 9.41
N ASN A 73 18.70 -4.82 9.16
CA ASN A 73 19.49 -6.05 9.04
C ASN A 73 20.48 -6.01 7.86
N MET A 74 20.10 -5.37 6.74
CA MET A 74 21.02 -5.17 5.62
C MET A 74 22.18 -4.24 5.97
N GLN A 75 21.93 -3.17 6.73
CA GLN A 75 22.97 -2.25 7.17
C GLN A 75 23.95 -2.90 8.14
N GLU A 76 23.47 -3.74 9.06
CA GLU A 76 24.32 -4.48 9.99
C GLU A 76 25.23 -5.47 9.25
N LYS A 77 24.67 -6.30 8.35
CA LYS A 77 25.47 -7.21 7.52
C LYS A 77 26.51 -6.50 6.65
N ALA A 78 26.19 -5.31 6.14
CA ALA A 78 27.14 -4.52 5.35
C ALA A 78 28.32 -4.03 6.19
N LYS A 79 28.12 -3.72 7.49
CA LYS A 79 29.20 -3.33 8.39
C LYS A 79 30.13 -4.50 8.69
N ASP A 80 29.58 -5.69 8.90
CA ASP A 80 30.37 -6.91 9.17
C ASP A 80 31.26 -7.34 7.99
N PHE A 81 30.94 -6.89 6.77
CA PHE A 81 31.71 -7.21 5.56
C PHE A 81 32.87 -6.24 5.28
N ILE A 82 32.92 -5.09 5.97
CA ILE A 82 33.91 -4.02 5.77
C ILE A 82 35.03 -4.07 6.84
N ILE A 83 34.87 -4.90 7.87
CA ILE A 83 35.88 -5.19 8.90
C ILE A 83 36.56 -6.52 8.57
#